data_AF-A0A8S2SA15-F1
#
_entry.id   AF-A0A8S2SA15-F1
#
_cell.length_a   1.000
_cell.length_b   1.000
_cell.length_c   1.000
_cell.angle_alpha   90.00
_cell.angle_beta   90.00
_cell.angle_gamma   90.00
#
_symmetry.space_group_name_H-M   'P 1'
#
loop_
_entity.id
_entity.type
_entity.pdbx_description
1 polymer ?
#
loop_
_entity_poly.entity_id
_entity_poly.type
_entity_poly.pdbx_seq_one_letter_code
_entity_poly.pdbx_strand_id
1 'polypeptide(L)'
;RHIASVHQTGCQPELDNLHQYIDMKTLRRYIATCKKKLPLVPESLLDYVVTAYVELRKQARVSKDMTYTSARMLLSILRLSTALARLRCGDLVSKDD
;
A
#
# COMPACT_ATOMS: atom_id res chain seq x y z
N ARG A 1 -8.35 17.55 -20.18
CA ARG A 1 -8.94 16.93 -21.40
C ARG A 1 -9.61 15.57 -21.12
N HIS A 2 -9.22 14.82 -20.08
CA HIS A 2 -9.89 13.56 -19.67
C HIS A 2 -11.38 13.74 -19.29
N ILE A 3 -11.68 14.64 -18.36
CA ILE A 3 -13.05 14.87 -17.84
C ILE A 3 -14.06 15.22 -18.95
N ALA A 4 -13.70 16.14 -19.85
CA ALA A 4 -14.55 16.54 -20.97
C ALA A 4 -14.87 15.37 -21.93
N SER A 5 -13.89 14.49 -22.19
CA SER A 5 -14.10 13.28 -23.00
C SER A 5 -15.07 12.31 -22.32
N VAL A 6 -14.95 12.09 -21.01
CA VAL A 6 -15.87 11.24 -20.24
C VAL A 6 -17.30 11.79 -20.28
N HIS A 7 -17.48 13.11 -20.17
CA HIS A 7 -18.81 13.72 -20.28
C HIS A 7 -19.42 13.60 -21.67
N GLN A 8 -18.61 13.48 -22.72
CA GLN A 8 -19.08 13.37 -24.10
C GLN A 8 -19.45 11.93 -24.50
N THR A 9 -18.67 10.94 -24.04
CA THR A 9 -18.82 9.53 -24.47
C THR A 9 -19.45 8.65 -23.39
N GLY A 10 -19.55 9.12 -22.14
CA GLY A 10 -19.96 8.32 -20.99
C GLY A 10 -18.95 7.25 -20.58
N CYS A 11 -17.79 7.20 -21.25
CA CYS A 11 -16.75 6.19 -21.08
C CYS A 11 -15.41 6.87 -20.88
N GLN A 12 -14.49 6.22 -20.15
CA GLN A 12 -13.15 6.77 -20.06
C GLN A 12 -12.46 6.74 -21.43
N PRO A 13 -11.69 7.78 -21.79
CA PRO A 13 -10.88 7.76 -22.99
C PRO A 13 -9.91 6.58 -22.96
N GLU A 14 -9.70 5.96 -24.12
CA GLU A 14 -8.66 4.95 -24.28
C GLU A 14 -7.30 5.60 -23.99
N LEU A 15 -6.59 5.07 -23.00
CA LEU A 15 -5.22 5.49 -22.70
C LEU A 15 -4.32 4.74 -23.68
N ASP A 16 -3.40 5.46 -24.36
CA ASP A 16 -2.45 4.90 -25.35
C ASP A 16 -1.55 3.77 -24.80
N ASN A 17 -1.59 3.51 -23.50
CA ASN A 17 -0.80 2.49 -22.83
C ASN A 17 -1.72 1.32 -22.42
N LEU A 18 -1.51 0.14 -23.04
CA LEU A 18 -1.73 -1.28 -22.66
C LEU A 18 -2.55 -1.71 -21.40
N HIS A 19 -3.29 -0.85 -20.72
CA HIS A 19 -3.95 -1.18 -19.46
C HIS A 19 -5.30 -1.84 -19.76
N GLN A 20 -5.30 -3.18 -19.78
CA GLN A 20 -6.53 -3.96 -19.74
C GLN A 20 -7.25 -3.71 -18.40
N TYR A 21 -8.42 -3.09 -18.46
CA TYR A 21 -9.24 -2.90 -17.27
C TYR A 21 -9.69 -4.24 -16.71
N ILE A 22 -9.62 -4.38 -15.38
CA ILE A 22 -10.11 -5.56 -14.68
C ILE A 22 -11.59 -5.32 -14.35
N ASP A 23 -12.45 -6.29 -14.67
CA ASP A 23 -13.86 -6.22 -14.28
C ASP A 23 -14.01 -6.12 -12.76
N MET A 24 -14.96 -5.30 -12.32
CA MET A 24 -15.21 -5.04 -10.91
C MET A 24 -15.63 -6.29 -10.13
N LYS A 25 -16.30 -7.28 -10.76
CA LYS A 25 -16.61 -8.55 -10.09
C LYS A 25 -15.35 -9.35 -9.84
N THR A 26 -14.45 -9.41 -10.82
CA THR A 26 -13.15 -10.09 -10.72
C THR A 26 -12.28 -9.43 -9.64
N LEU A 27 -12.17 -8.10 -9.64
CA LEU A 27 -11.40 -7.36 -8.64
C LEU A 27 -11.93 -7.59 -7.22
N ARG A 28 -13.26 -7.52 -7.02
CA ARG A 28 -13.88 -7.79 -5.71
C ARG A 28 -13.63 -9.22 -5.23
N ARG A 29 -13.72 -10.21 -6.13
CA ARG A 29 -13.42 -11.62 -5.82
C ARG A 29 -11.94 -11.81 -5.44
N TYR A 30 -11.04 -11.12 -6.14
CA TYR A 30 -9.60 -11.14 -5.82
C TYR A 30 -9.34 -10.56 -4.42
N ILE A 31 -9.88 -9.37 -4.12
CA ILE A 31 -9.74 -8.74 -2.80
C ILE A 31 -10.33 -9.64 -1.69
N ALA A 32 -11.47 -10.27 -1.94
CA ALA A 32 -12.07 -11.21 -0.97
C ALA A 32 -11.17 -12.42 -0.68
N THR A 33 -10.39 -12.88 -1.67
CA THR A 33 -9.40 -13.94 -1.50
C THR A 33 -8.20 -13.44 -0.69
N CYS A 34 -7.68 -12.26 -1.03
CA CYS A 34 -6.56 -11.63 -0.31
C CYS A 34 -6.89 -11.39 1.17
N LYS A 35 -8.13 -10.99 1.50
CA LYS A 35 -8.57 -10.75 2.87
C LYS A 35 -8.53 -11.98 3.78
N LYS A 36 -8.56 -13.19 3.21
CA LYS A 36 -8.46 -14.45 3.97
C LYS A 36 -7.03 -14.76 4.42
N LYS A 37 -6.02 -14.08 3.86
CA LYS A 37 -4.61 -14.26 4.22
C LYS A 37 -4.26 -13.52 5.52
N LEU A 38 -3.48 -14.19 6.36
CA LEU A 38 -2.94 -13.65 7.61
C LEU A 38 -1.41 -13.73 7.54
N PRO A 39 -0.76 -12.82 6.77
CA PRO A 39 0.69 -12.86 6.62
C PRO A 39 1.39 -12.56 7.95
N LEU A 40 2.47 -13.29 8.21
CA LEU A 40 3.33 -13.10 9.37
C LEU A 40 4.52 -12.19 9.03
N VAL A 41 4.92 -11.35 9.97
CA VAL A 41 6.14 -10.54 9.84
C VAL A 41 7.32 -11.38 10.33
N PRO A 42 8.29 -11.73 9.48
CA PRO A 42 9.47 -12.48 9.89
C PRO A 42 10.38 -11.63 10.78
N GLU A 43 11.07 -12.27 11.72
CA GLU A 43 11.97 -11.62 12.67
C GLU A 43 13.11 -10.86 11.97
N SER A 44 13.60 -11.39 10.85
CA SER A 44 14.64 -10.76 10.03
C SER A 44 14.28 -9.36 9.51
N LEU A 45 12.99 -9.02 9.42
CA LEU A 45 12.53 -7.69 8.99
C LEU A 45 12.29 -6.74 10.16
N LEU A 46 12.19 -7.24 11.40
CA LEU A 46 11.90 -6.40 12.57
C LEU A 46 13.00 -5.36 12.80
N ASP A 47 14.28 -5.78 12.75
CA ASP A 47 15.42 -4.88 12.91
C ASP A 47 15.45 -3.76 11.88
N TYR A 48 15.06 -4.07 10.64
CA TYR A 48 14.97 -3.09 9.57
C TYR A 48 13.86 -2.07 9.83
N VAL A 49 12.66 -2.53 10.19
CA VAL A 49 11.51 -1.65 10.46
C VAL A 49 11.76 -0.77 11.69
N VAL A 50 12.38 -1.31 12.74
CA VAL A 50 12.75 -0.56 13.93
C VAL A 50 13.77 0.52 13.60
N THR A 51 14.83 0.17 12.87
CA THR A 51 15.87 1.12 12.44
C THR A 51 15.27 2.26 11.61
N ALA A 52 14.47 1.93 10.60
CA ALA A 52 13.81 2.91 9.74
C ALA A 52 12.88 3.85 10.53
N TYR A 53 12.14 3.33 11.51
CA TYR A 53 11.29 4.14 12.38
C TYR A 53 12.09 5.07 13.30
N VAL A 54 13.21 4.60 13.85
CA VAL A 54 14.10 5.44 14.68
C VAL A 54 14.68 6.58 13.85
N GLU A 55 15.10 6.32 12.61
CA GLU A 55 15.57 7.35 11.69
C GLU A 55 14.48 8.37 11.35
N LEU A 56 13.26 7.91 11.05
CA LEU A 56 12.11 8.78 10.81
C LEU A 56 11.83 9.71 12.02
N ARG A 57 11.93 9.19 13.25
CA ARG A 57 11.79 10.00 14.47
C ARG A 57 12.93 11.00 14.65
N LYS A 58 14.17 10.64 14.28
CA LYS A 58 15.32 11.56 14.32
C LYS A 58 15.10 12.72 13.34
N GLN A 59 14.68 12.42 12.11
CA GLN A 59 14.39 13.43 11.09
C GLN A 59 13.27 14.38 11.52
N ALA A 60 12.20 13.85 12.12
CA ALA A 60 11.09 14.66 12.61
C ALA A 60 11.46 15.64 13.73
N ARG A 61 12.55 15.41 14.48
CA ARG A 61 13.07 16.38 15.45
C ARG A 61 13.79 17.55 14.79
N VAL A 62 14.36 17.34 13.61
CA VAL A 62 15.14 18.34 12.86
C VAL A 62 14.23 19.14 11.92
N SER A 63 13.24 18.49 11.31
CA SER A 63 12.31 19.14 10.38
C SER A 63 11.16 19.84 11.12
N LYS A 64 10.99 21.14 10.88
CA LYS A 64 9.90 21.95 11.48
C LYS A 64 8.50 21.59 10.96
N ASP A 65 8.42 20.93 9.81
CA ASP A 65 7.16 20.61 9.11
C ASP A 65 6.59 19.21 9.43
N MET A 66 7.34 18.34 10.14
CA MET A 66 6.84 17.00 10.49
C MET A 66 6.01 17.03 11.76
N THR A 67 4.70 17.09 11.59
CA THR A 67 3.76 17.23 12.70
C THR A 67 3.33 15.90 13.34
N TYR A 68 3.67 14.72 12.79
CA TYR A 68 3.02 13.47 13.22
C TYR A 68 3.89 12.19 13.25
N THR A 69 5.07 12.19 13.89
CA THR A 69 5.79 10.92 14.19
C THR A 69 5.46 10.40 15.59
N SER A 70 4.44 9.55 15.70
CA SER A 70 4.04 8.87 16.95
C SER A 70 4.23 7.34 16.86
N ALA A 71 4.12 6.61 17.97
CA ALA A 71 4.15 5.15 17.97
C ALA A 71 3.04 4.54 17.08
N ARG A 72 1.92 5.26 16.91
CA ARG A 72 0.83 4.87 16.00
C ARG A 72 1.31 4.76 14.54
N MET A 73 2.28 5.58 14.13
CA MET A 73 2.81 5.55 12.76
C MET A 73 3.59 4.25 12.49
N LEU A 74 4.36 3.75 13.46
CA LEU A 74 5.03 2.45 13.34
C LEU A 74 4.00 1.32 13.13
N LEU A 75 2.92 1.34 13.91
CA LEU A 75 1.82 0.39 13.73
C LEU A 75 1.13 0.55 12.37
N SER A 76 1.01 1.77 11.85
CA SER A 76 0.49 2.03 10.50
C SER A 76 1.40 1.45 9.42
N ILE A 77 2.73 1.58 9.56
CA ILE A 77 3.70 0.98 8.63
C ILE A 77 3.51 -0.54 8.60
N LEU A 78 3.48 -1.20 9.76
CA LEU A 78 3.24 -2.65 9.84
C LEU A 78 1.89 -3.08 9.23
N ARG A 79 0.84 -2.27 9.40
CA ARG A 79 -0.47 -2.52 8.79
C ARG A 79 -0.47 -2.36 7.27
N LEU A 80 0.29 -1.41 6.73
CA LEU A 80 0.44 -1.24 5.29
C LEU A 80 1.25 -2.40 4.69
N SER A 81 2.38 -2.78 5.29
CA SER A 81 3.18 -3.92 4.84
C SER A 81 2.40 -5.23 4.84
N THR A 82 1.65 -5.52 5.92
CA THR A 82 0.78 -6.71 5.95
C THR A 82 -0.37 -6.63 4.95
N ALA A 83 -0.85 -5.43 4.59
CA ALA A 83 -1.85 -5.27 3.53
C ALA A 83 -1.26 -5.53 2.13
N LEU A 84 -0.03 -5.10 1.87
CA LEU A 84 0.68 -5.38 0.62
C LEU A 84 0.96 -6.88 0.45
N ALA A 85 1.44 -7.54 1.51
CA ALA A 85 1.62 -8.99 1.52
C ALA A 85 0.30 -9.74 1.24
N ARG A 86 -0.84 -9.27 1.78
CA ARG A 86 -2.17 -9.81 1.45
C ARG A 86 -2.53 -9.63 -0.02
N LEU A 87 -2.26 -8.46 -0.60
CA LEU A 87 -2.53 -8.19 -2.01
C LEU A 87 -1.66 -9.04 -2.95
N ARG A 88 -0.46 -9.43 -2.51
CA ARG A 88 0.41 -10.41 -3.18
C ARG A 88 -0.01 -11.88 -2.94
N CYS A 89 -1.03 -12.11 -2.10
CA CYS A 89 -1.44 -13.43 -1.63
C CYS A 89 -0.31 -14.21 -0.91
N GLY A 90 0.66 -13.51 -0.31
CA GLY A 90 1.76 -14.10 0.44
C GLY A 90 1.39 -14.43 1.89
N ASP A 91 2.07 -15.43 2.45
CA ASP A 91 1.93 -15.82 3.87
C ASP A 91 2.99 -15.15 4.77
N LEU A 92 3.99 -14.50 4.17
CA LEU A 92 5.06 -13.78 4.84
C LEU A 92 5.22 -12.39 4.20
N VAL A 93 5.49 -11.39 5.05
CA VAL A 93 5.86 -10.04 4.63
C VAL A 93 7.29 -10.05 4.06
N SER A 94 7.46 -9.49 2.86
CA SER A 94 8.76 -9.25 2.22
C SER A 94 9.29 -7.86 2.57
N LYS A 95 10.56 -7.58 2.28
CA LYS A 95 11.13 -6.23 2.40
C LYS A 95 10.47 -5.22 1.45
N ASP A 96 9.94 -5.71 0.32
CA ASP A 96 9.24 -4.90 -0.68
C ASP A 96 7.78 -4.59 -0.30
N ASP A 97 7.26 -5.25 0.75
CA ASP A 97 5.91 -5.04 1.31
C ASP A 97 5.94 -4.00 2.44
#